data_AF-A0A060VY55-F1
#
_entry.id   AF-A0A060VY55-F1
#
_cell.length_a   1.000
_cell.length_b   1.000
_cell.length_c   1.000
_cell.angle_alpha   90.00
_cell.angle_beta   90.00
_cell.angle_gamma   90.00
#
_symmetry.space_group_name_H-M   'P 1'
#
loop_
_entity.id
_entity.type
_entity.pdbx_description
1 polymer ?
#
loop_
_entity_poly.entity_id
_entity_poly.type
_entity_poly.pdbx_seq_one_letter_code
_entity_poly.pdbx_strand_id
1 'polypeptide(L)'
;MLYVCTMYAEVIYTNIWALHLNCTPEQINKIAKKHGFHNLGKIFPDGNYYHMEQRQVAKQSLQAHYLHNLIFKMDPKVLWFAQQSGRSRKRRHSFTVPTDPFFNQQWYLSEAFDQNVVAAWARGYTGKGVVVSILDDGLETSHPDIAENYDPQASYDMNDNDPNPDTQYTLTRPKRHGTRCAGVVAAVANNGVCGVGVAYQAKIGGKYYPYIHSFGLF
;
A
#
# COMPACT_ATOMS: atom_id res chain seq x y z
N MET A 1 -20.19 30.15 -20.87
CA MET A 1 -18.75 30.10 -21.22
C MET A 1 -18.03 29.44 -20.05
N LEU A 2 -17.89 28.11 -20.06
CA LEU A 2 -17.27 27.34 -18.98
C LEU A 2 -15.77 27.24 -19.29
N TYR A 3 -14.94 27.87 -18.45
CA TYR A 3 -13.50 27.67 -18.48
C TYR A 3 -13.19 26.27 -17.96
N VAL A 4 -12.98 25.32 -18.88
CA VAL A 4 -12.29 24.08 -18.56
C VAL A 4 -10.82 24.44 -18.37
N CYS A 5 -10.40 24.67 -17.13
CA CYS A 5 -8.99 24.77 -16.79
C CYS A 5 -8.40 23.36 -16.88
N THR A 6 -7.88 23.01 -18.05
CA THR A 6 -6.97 21.88 -18.20
C THR A 6 -5.72 22.18 -17.38
N MET A 7 -5.68 21.66 -16.15
CA MET A 7 -4.46 21.63 -15.34
C MET A 7 -3.46 20.67 -16.01
N TYR A 8 -2.70 21.17 -16.98
CA TYR A 8 -1.46 20.51 -17.38
C TYR A 8 -0.56 20.51 -16.15
N ALA A 9 -0.21 19.32 -15.67
CA ALA A 9 0.77 19.21 -14.60
C ALA A 9 2.07 19.85 -15.10
N GLU A 10 2.49 20.94 -14.47
CA GLU A 10 3.73 21.61 -14.82
C GLU A 10 4.90 20.63 -14.63
N VAL A 11 5.66 20.41 -15.70
CA VAL A 11 6.81 19.51 -15.67
C VAL A 11 7.93 20.22 -14.92
N ILE A 12 8.24 19.74 -13.71
CA ILE A 12 9.40 20.24 -12.95
C ILE A 12 10.63 19.51 -13.44
N TYR A 13 11.53 20.21 -14.12
CA TYR A 13 12.85 19.71 -14.50
C TYR A 13 13.81 19.73 -13.31
N THR A 14 14.69 18.75 -13.24
CA THR A 14 15.70 18.62 -12.18
C THR A 14 17.10 18.94 -12.69
N ASN A 15 18.08 19.00 -11.79
CA ASN A 15 19.49 19.15 -12.11
C ASN A 15 20.16 17.81 -12.52
N ILE A 16 19.37 16.87 -13.03
CA ILE A 16 19.78 15.50 -13.31
C ILE A 16 19.48 15.16 -14.78
N TRP A 17 20.38 14.41 -15.41
CA TRP A 17 20.27 13.90 -16.76
C TRP A 17 20.52 12.40 -16.81
N ALA A 18 19.86 11.73 -17.76
CA ALA A 18 20.23 10.42 -18.22
C ALA A 18 20.90 10.57 -19.59
N LEU A 19 22.09 9.97 -19.75
CA LEU A 19 22.84 9.99 -21.00
C LEU A 19 23.06 8.57 -21.50
N HIS A 20 22.84 8.31 -22.79
CA HIS A 20 23.32 7.12 -23.49
C HIS A 20 24.62 7.48 -24.19
N LEU A 21 25.72 6.86 -23.78
CA LEU A 21 27.06 7.22 -24.25
C LEU A 21 27.69 6.11 -25.10
N ASN A 22 28.31 6.48 -26.22
CA ASN A 22 29.12 5.56 -27.02
C ASN A 22 30.60 5.65 -26.62
N CYS A 23 30.95 5.23 -25.40
CA CYS A 23 32.31 5.31 -24.90
C CYS A 23 32.61 4.24 -23.84
N THR A 24 33.89 4.00 -23.56
CA THR A 24 34.33 3.03 -22.55
C THR A 24 34.10 3.56 -21.12
N PRO A 25 33.97 2.67 -20.10
CA PRO A 25 33.77 3.08 -18.71
C PRO A 25 34.74 4.15 -18.20
N GLU A 26 36.01 4.08 -18.62
CA GLU A 26 37.09 4.99 -18.22
C GLU A 26 36.92 6.39 -18.83
N GLN A 27 36.23 6.51 -19.97
CA GLN A 27 36.00 7.77 -20.65
C GLN A 27 34.81 8.55 -20.09
N ILE A 28 33.87 7.88 -19.41
CA ILE A 28 32.62 8.50 -18.94
C ILE A 28 32.89 9.59 -17.93
N ASN A 29 33.76 9.32 -16.95
CA ASN A 29 34.12 10.32 -15.94
C ASN A 29 34.85 11.52 -16.58
N LYS A 30 35.57 11.31 -17.69
CA LYS A 30 36.20 12.40 -18.45
C LYS A 30 35.16 13.24 -19.18
N ILE A 31 34.16 12.61 -19.79
CA ILE A 31 33.05 13.29 -20.49
C ILE A 31 32.19 14.06 -19.49
N ALA A 32 31.86 13.45 -18.35
CA ALA A 32 31.13 14.10 -17.26
C ALA A 32 31.87 15.37 -16.82
N LYS A 33 33.17 15.26 -16.47
CA LYS A 33 33.99 16.42 -16.08
C LYS A 33 34.10 17.49 -17.18
N LYS A 34 34.28 17.08 -18.45
CA LYS A 34 34.36 18.00 -19.60
C LYS A 34 33.13 18.90 -19.70
N HIS A 35 31.95 18.36 -19.42
CA HIS A 35 30.68 19.08 -19.47
C HIS A 35 30.23 19.62 -18.11
N GLY A 36 31.08 19.52 -17.08
CA GLY A 36 30.78 19.99 -15.72
C GLY A 36 29.83 19.10 -14.92
N PHE A 37 29.58 17.86 -15.35
CA PHE A 37 28.70 16.91 -14.68
C PHE A 37 29.45 16.00 -13.70
N HIS A 38 28.73 15.58 -12.68
CA HIS A 38 29.10 14.49 -11.79
C HIS A 38 28.42 13.20 -12.26
N ASN A 39 29.21 12.14 -12.46
CA ASN A 39 28.68 10.82 -12.82
C ASN A 39 28.19 10.11 -11.55
N LEU A 40 26.90 9.83 -11.48
CA LEU A 40 26.24 9.11 -10.38
C LEU A 40 26.23 7.59 -10.61
N GLY A 41 26.65 7.12 -11.79
CA GLY A 41 26.77 5.70 -12.10
C GLY A 41 25.84 5.24 -13.22
N LYS A 42 25.86 3.93 -13.44
CA LYS A 42 25.14 3.26 -14.53
C LYS A 42 23.67 3.06 -14.16
N ILE A 43 22.76 3.35 -15.09
CA ILE A 43 21.30 3.22 -14.88
C ILE A 43 20.86 1.77 -15.11
N PHE A 44 21.39 1.12 -16.15
CA PHE A 44 21.04 -0.25 -16.52
C PHE A 44 22.29 -1.13 -16.60
N PRO A 45 22.27 -2.37 -16.09
CA PRO A 45 23.42 -3.28 -16.15
C PRO A 45 23.92 -3.51 -17.58
N ASP A 46 23.01 -3.67 -18.53
CA ASP A 46 23.31 -4.15 -19.90
C ASP A 46 23.39 -3.05 -20.95
N GLY A 47 23.34 -1.76 -20.57
CA GLY A 47 23.34 -0.65 -21.51
C GLY A 47 24.24 0.52 -21.08
N ASN A 48 24.71 1.33 -22.02
CA ASN A 48 25.59 2.47 -21.71
C ASN A 48 24.83 3.72 -21.27
N TYR A 49 23.87 3.54 -20.35
CA TYR A 49 23.07 4.61 -19.77
C TYR A 49 23.65 5.04 -18.44
N TYR A 50 23.89 6.35 -18.30
CA TYR A 50 24.54 6.93 -17.13
C TYR A 50 23.73 8.07 -16.56
N HIS A 51 23.73 8.11 -15.23
CA HIS A 51 23.04 9.11 -14.44
C HIS A 51 24.01 10.25 -14.15
N MET A 52 23.68 11.46 -14.56
CA MET A 52 24.56 12.64 -14.49
C MET A 52 23.90 13.77 -13.70
N GLU A 53 24.65 14.38 -12.79
CA GLU A 53 24.20 15.52 -11.99
C GLU A 53 24.98 16.79 -12.39
N GLN A 54 24.29 17.91 -12.58
CA GLN A 54 24.92 19.23 -12.68
C GLN A 54 24.64 20.04 -11.41
N ARG A 55 25.66 20.22 -10.56
CA ARG A 55 25.48 20.85 -9.24
C ARG A 55 25.23 22.36 -9.31
N GLN A 56 25.59 23.00 -10.43
CA GLN A 56 25.35 24.43 -10.65
C GLN A 56 23.95 24.75 -11.19
N VAL A 57 23.18 23.72 -11.56
CA VAL A 57 21.80 23.89 -12.05
C VAL A 57 20.83 23.76 -10.89
N ALA A 58 19.78 24.58 -10.90
CA ALA A 58 18.71 24.51 -9.91
C ALA A 58 18.12 23.09 -9.83
N LYS A 59 17.96 22.57 -8.61
CA LYS A 59 17.41 21.23 -8.37
C LYS A 59 15.99 21.06 -8.88
N GLN A 60 15.27 22.17 -9.06
CA GLN A 60 13.91 22.23 -9.59
C GLN A 60 13.77 23.47 -10.49
N SER A 61 13.18 23.30 -11.68
CA SER A 61 12.94 24.35 -12.66
C SER A 61 11.67 24.05 -13.46
N LEU A 62 10.90 25.07 -13.82
CA LEU A 62 9.75 24.92 -14.74
C LEU A 62 10.19 24.85 -16.20
N GLN A 63 11.46 25.14 -16.49
CA GLN A 63 12.03 25.13 -17.83
C GLN A 63 13.15 24.12 -17.94
N ALA A 64 13.15 23.38 -19.05
CA ALA A 64 14.27 22.53 -19.43
C ALA A 64 15.53 23.39 -19.62
N HIS A 65 16.67 22.87 -19.22
CA HIS A 65 17.91 23.62 -19.26
C HIS A 65 18.50 23.63 -20.68
N TYR A 66 18.33 24.76 -21.36
CA TYR A 66 18.69 24.93 -22.77
C TYR A 66 20.16 24.62 -23.10
N LEU A 67 21.12 25.24 -22.41
CA LEU A 67 22.54 25.14 -22.79
C LEU A 67 23.09 23.71 -22.71
N HIS A 68 22.86 23.00 -21.62
CA HIS A 68 23.29 21.61 -21.48
C HIS A 68 22.64 20.68 -22.52
N ASN A 69 21.36 20.90 -22.84
CA ASN A 69 20.70 20.13 -23.90
C ASN A 69 21.33 20.40 -25.28
N LEU A 70 21.75 21.64 -25.54
CA LEU A 70 22.47 21.99 -26.77
C LEU A 70 23.86 21.34 -26.81
N ILE A 71 24.61 21.42 -25.71
CA ILE A 71 25.95 20.82 -25.58
C ILE A 71 25.90 19.30 -25.83
N PHE A 72 24.93 18.61 -25.24
CA PHE A 72 24.78 17.17 -25.44
C PHE A 72 24.32 16.81 -26.85
N LYS A 73 23.49 17.64 -27.49
CA LYS A 73 23.12 17.44 -28.89
C LYS A 73 24.32 17.58 -29.84
N MET A 74 25.34 18.34 -29.45
CA MET A 74 26.54 18.58 -30.25
C MET A 74 27.69 17.60 -29.95
N ASP A 75 27.65 16.85 -28.85
CA ASP A 75 28.73 15.92 -28.52
C ASP A 75 28.52 14.56 -29.23
N PRO A 76 29.42 14.14 -30.13
CA PRO A 76 29.24 12.90 -30.91
C PRO A 76 29.27 11.62 -30.06
N LYS A 77 29.73 11.71 -28.80
CA LYS A 77 29.74 10.58 -27.88
C LYS A 77 28.40 10.40 -27.15
N VAL A 78 27.49 11.38 -27.23
CA VAL A 78 26.16 11.31 -26.65
C VAL A 78 25.17 10.85 -27.70
N LEU A 79 24.77 9.57 -27.62
CA LEU A 79 23.78 8.99 -28.53
C LEU A 79 22.37 9.46 -28.21
N TRP A 80 22.08 9.68 -26.93
CA TRP A 80 20.78 10.12 -26.45
C TRP A 80 20.93 10.81 -25.08
N PHE A 81 20.06 11.77 -24.79
CA PHE A 81 19.98 12.39 -23.48
C PHE A 81 18.55 12.75 -23.11
N ALA A 82 18.27 12.76 -21.80
CA ALA A 82 17.05 13.35 -21.26
C ALA A 82 17.31 13.98 -19.89
N GLN A 83 16.94 15.26 -19.75
CA GLN A 83 16.86 15.90 -18.45
C GLN A 83 15.70 15.28 -17.67
N GLN A 84 15.95 14.85 -16.44
CA GLN A 84 14.97 14.18 -15.62
C GLN A 84 13.95 15.20 -15.09
N SER A 85 12.68 14.83 -15.17
CA SER A 85 11.59 15.60 -14.57
C SER A 85 11.18 14.96 -13.24
N GLY A 86 10.99 15.81 -12.23
CA GLY A 86 10.39 15.44 -10.97
C GLY A 86 8.94 15.03 -11.19
N ARG A 87 8.63 13.75 -10.98
CA ARG A 87 7.25 13.29 -10.94
C ARG A 87 6.68 13.62 -9.57
N SER A 88 5.65 14.47 -9.53
CA SER A 88 4.86 14.67 -8.31
C SER A 88 4.19 13.36 -7.94
N ARG A 89 4.51 12.83 -6.76
CA ARG A 89 3.87 11.61 -6.23
C ARG A 89 2.48 12.01 -5.76
N LYS A 90 1.47 11.90 -6.64
CA LYS A 90 0.08 12.05 -6.21
C LYS A 90 -0.25 10.91 -5.24
N ARG A 91 -0.66 11.26 -4.02
CA ARG A 91 -1.18 10.31 -3.02
C ARG A 91 -2.39 9.62 -3.66
N ARG A 92 -2.31 8.31 -3.92
CA ARG A 92 -3.33 7.61 -4.74
C ARG A 92 -4.62 7.28 -4.01
N HIS A 93 -4.71 7.44 -2.69
CA HIS A 93 -5.96 7.32 -1.96
C HIS A 93 -6.06 8.40 -0.88
N SER A 94 -7.16 9.16 -0.89
CA SER A 94 -7.62 9.86 0.30
C SER A 94 -8.09 8.80 1.28
N PHE A 95 -7.28 8.52 2.30
CA PHE A 95 -7.73 7.70 3.40
C PHE A 95 -8.80 8.46 4.17
N THR A 96 -10.02 7.91 4.20
CA THR A 96 -11.08 8.38 5.08
C THR A 96 -11.07 7.48 6.31
N VAL A 97 -11.01 8.09 7.49
CA VAL A 97 -11.10 7.38 8.76
C VAL A 97 -12.46 6.66 8.83
N PRO A 98 -12.54 5.40 9.30
CA PRO A 98 -13.80 4.71 9.50
C PRO A 98 -14.78 5.52 10.36
N THR A 99 -16.06 5.44 10.02
CA THR A 99 -17.15 6.21 10.65
C THR A 99 -17.88 5.45 11.77
N ASP A 100 -17.41 4.25 12.09
CA ASP A 100 -18.06 3.33 13.02
C ASP A 100 -18.03 3.85 14.47
N PRO A 101 -19.13 3.68 15.25
CA PRO A 101 -19.29 4.34 16.55
C PRO A 101 -18.18 4.07 17.56
N PHE A 102 -17.61 2.86 17.54
CA PHE A 102 -16.56 2.43 18.47
C PHE A 102 -15.17 2.46 17.86
N PHE A 103 -14.98 2.95 16.62
CA PHE A 103 -13.66 3.06 16.01
C PHE A 103 -12.68 3.85 16.88
N ASN A 104 -13.13 4.97 17.46
CA ASN A 104 -12.31 5.80 18.34
C ASN A 104 -11.91 5.10 19.66
N GLN A 105 -12.55 3.99 20.02
CA GLN A 105 -12.23 3.17 21.19
C GLN A 105 -11.24 2.04 20.84
N GLN A 106 -11.02 1.73 19.56
CA GLN A 106 -10.09 0.70 19.09
C GLN A 106 -8.65 1.25 19.00
N TRP A 107 -8.12 1.65 20.16
CA TRP A 107 -6.81 2.29 20.31
C TRP A 107 -5.67 1.53 19.60
N TYR A 108 -5.75 0.20 19.55
CA TYR A 108 -4.75 -0.71 18.98
C TYR A 108 -4.63 -0.60 17.45
N LEU A 109 -5.62 -0.04 16.75
CA LEU A 109 -5.58 0.15 15.28
C LEU A 109 -4.78 1.40 14.88
N SER A 110 -4.54 2.32 15.82
CA SER A 110 -3.93 3.61 15.56
C SER A 110 -2.39 3.57 15.55
N GLU A 111 -1.77 4.55 14.90
CA GLU A 111 -0.31 4.75 14.91
C GLU A 111 0.26 5.03 16.30
N ALA A 112 -0.53 5.63 17.18
CA ALA A 112 -0.04 6.13 18.46
C ALA A 112 0.30 5.02 19.45
N PHE A 113 -0.21 3.80 19.26
CA PHE A 113 -0.15 2.77 20.29
C PHE A 113 0.36 1.39 19.86
N ASP A 114 0.30 0.94 18.59
CA ASP A 114 0.91 -0.36 18.28
C ASP A 114 1.07 -0.71 16.78
N GLN A 115 -0.03 -0.83 16.02
CA GLN A 115 0.01 -1.64 14.78
C GLN A 115 0.11 -0.86 13.46
N ASN A 116 -0.07 0.47 13.48
CA ASN A 116 -0.08 1.33 12.29
C ASN A 116 -0.94 0.79 11.13
N VAL A 117 -2.13 0.26 11.45
CA VAL A 117 -3.04 -0.29 10.46
C VAL A 117 -3.59 0.81 9.54
N VAL A 118 -3.80 2.01 10.10
CA VAL A 118 -4.24 3.20 9.36
C VAL A 118 -3.32 3.54 8.18
N ALA A 119 -2.00 3.42 8.30
CA ALA A 119 -1.11 3.66 7.16
C ALA A 119 -1.23 2.58 6.08
N ALA A 120 -1.51 1.32 6.45
CA ALA A 120 -1.77 0.24 5.49
C ALA A 120 -3.07 0.50 4.71
N TRP A 121 -4.15 0.89 5.40
CA TRP A 121 -5.39 1.31 4.76
C TRP A 121 -5.19 2.53 3.85
N ALA A 122 -4.37 3.50 4.27
CA ALA A 122 -4.04 4.67 3.44
C ALA A 122 -3.25 4.33 2.17
N ARG A 123 -2.62 3.15 2.13
CA ARG A 123 -1.98 2.60 0.92
C ARG A 123 -2.95 1.73 0.08
N GLY A 124 -4.19 1.55 0.54
CA GLY A 124 -5.23 0.77 -0.15
C GLY A 124 -5.29 -0.70 0.26
N TYR A 125 -4.59 -1.12 1.31
CA TYR A 125 -4.59 -2.51 1.77
C TYR A 125 -5.62 -2.71 2.88
N THR A 126 -6.73 -3.36 2.57
CA THR A 126 -7.91 -3.51 3.45
C THR A 126 -8.28 -4.97 3.71
N GLY A 127 -7.46 -5.91 3.23
CA GLY A 127 -7.77 -7.35 3.24
C GLY A 127 -8.58 -7.83 2.04
N LYS A 128 -9.00 -6.95 1.12
CA LYS A 128 -9.76 -7.32 -0.07
C LYS A 128 -9.08 -8.45 -0.86
N GLY A 129 -9.82 -9.53 -1.08
CA GLY A 129 -9.34 -10.72 -1.81
C GLY A 129 -8.61 -11.75 -0.94
N VAL A 130 -8.49 -11.52 0.36
CA VAL A 130 -7.96 -12.48 1.33
C VAL A 130 -9.13 -13.17 2.03
N VAL A 131 -8.99 -14.47 2.31
CA VAL A 131 -9.93 -15.26 3.11
C VAL A 131 -9.21 -15.72 4.38
N VAL A 132 -9.85 -15.56 5.53
CA VAL A 132 -9.34 -15.95 6.85
C VAL A 132 -10.34 -16.88 7.54
N SER A 133 -9.87 -17.93 8.21
CA SER A 133 -10.71 -18.79 9.06
C SER A 133 -10.28 -18.68 10.52
N ILE A 134 -11.25 -18.48 11.42
CA ILE A 134 -11.05 -18.46 12.86
C ILE A 134 -11.33 -19.86 13.41
N LEU A 135 -10.32 -20.52 13.96
CA LEU A 135 -10.47 -21.82 14.62
C LEU A 135 -10.74 -21.57 16.09
N ASP A 136 -12.00 -21.72 16.52
CA ASP A 136 -12.46 -21.27 17.84
C ASP A 136 -13.78 -21.96 18.27
N ASP A 137 -14.57 -21.33 19.14
CA ASP A 137 -15.85 -21.80 19.66
C ASP A 137 -17.07 -21.56 18.74
N GLY A 138 -16.82 -21.16 17.49
CA GLY A 138 -17.83 -20.88 16.45
C GLY A 138 -17.82 -19.43 15.99
N LEU A 139 -18.74 -19.09 15.08
CA LEU A 139 -18.87 -17.75 14.52
C LEU A 139 -20.35 -17.43 14.34
N GLU A 140 -20.83 -16.34 14.95
CA GLU A 140 -22.17 -15.80 14.71
C GLU A 140 -22.22 -15.18 13.30
N THR A 141 -22.62 -15.98 12.32
CA THR A 141 -22.54 -15.62 10.90
C THR A 141 -23.51 -14.50 10.53
N SER A 142 -24.60 -14.37 11.29
CA SER A 142 -25.63 -13.36 11.10
C SER A 142 -25.37 -12.04 11.82
N HIS A 143 -24.25 -11.92 12.56
CA HIS A 143 -23.91 -10.68 13.25
C HIS A 143 -23.78 -9.53 12.22
N PRO A 144 -24.43 -8.37 12.43
CA PRO A 144 -24.50 -7.31 11.42
C PRO A 144 -23.13 -6.76 11.01
N ASP A 145 -22.14 -6.89 11.89
CA ASP A 145 -20.76 -6.48 11.62
C ASP A 145 -19.87 -7.57 10.99
N ILE A 146 -20.43 -8.75 10.71
CA ILE A 146 -19.72 -9.91 10.15
C ILE A 146 -20.38 -10.41 8.86
N ALA A 147 -21.71 -10.35 8.77
CA ALA A 147 -22.51 -10.99 7.73
C ALA A 147 -22.07 -10.67 6.30
N GLU A 148 -21.65 -9.43 6.01
CA GLU A 148 -21.15 -9.05 4.68
C GLU A 148 -19.81 -9.72 4.32
N ASN A 149 -18.96 -9.91 5.33
CA ASN A 149 -17.64 -10.51 5.19
C ASN A 149 -17.65 -12.02 5.38
N TYR A 150 -18.73 -12.61 5.88
CA TYR A 150 -18.84 -14.05 6.08
C TYR A 150 -18.58 -14.84 4.78
N ASP A 151 -17.85 -15.95 4.92
CA ASP A 151 -17.60 -16.93 3.86
C ASP A 151 -17.90 -18.36 4.34
N PRO A 152 -18.96 -19.00 3.80
CA PRO A 152 -19.31 -20.37 4.16
C PRO A 152 -18.27 -21.39 3.68
N GLN A 153 -17.51 -21.12 2.61
CA GLN A 153 -16.45 -22.04 2.15
C GLN A 153 -15.23 -22.04 3.08
N ALA A 154 -15.08 -20.98 3.88
CA ALA A 154 -14.06 -20.86 4.91
C ALA A 154 -14.54 -21.37 6.28
N SER A 155 -15.73 -21.98 6.35
CA SER A 155 -16.42 -22.31 7.59
C SER A 155 -16.81 -23.79 7.69
N TYR A 156 -16.82 -24.30 8.91
CA TYR A 156 -17.27 -25.67 9.21
C TYR A 156 -17.44 -25.87 10.72
N ASP A 157 -18.45 -26.62 11.15
CA ASP A 157 -18.56 -27.12 12.53
C ASP A 157 -18.03 -28.55 12.62
N MET A 158 -16.91 -28.72 13.32
CA MET A 158 -16.29 -30.04 13.51
C MET A 158 -16.87 -30.81 14.70
N ASN A 159 -17.71 -30.19 15.53
CA ASN A 159 -18.42 -30.86 16.62
C ASN A 159 -19.59 -31.67 16.08
N ASP A 160 -20.44 -31.00 15.31
CA ASP A 160 -21.67 -31.57 14.75
C ASP A 160 -21.45 -32.11 13.31
N ASN A 161 -20.24 -31.86 12.78
CA ASN A 161 -19.77 -32.31 11.47
C ASN A 161 -20.67 -31.84 10.32
N ASP A 162 -20.94 -30.54 10.30
CA ASP A 162 -21.81 -29.88 9.35
C ASP A 162 -21.24 -28.49 8.93
N PRO A 163 -21.76 -27.85 7.86
CA PRO A 163 -21.19 -26.60 7.36
C PRO A 163 -21.59 -25.35 8.15
N ASN A 164 -22.41 -25.45 9.20
CA ASN A 164 -22.92 -24.32 9.97
C ASN A 164 -22.05 -24.03 11.19
N PRO A 165 -21.20 -22.99 11.17
CA PRO A 165 -20.32 -22.66 12.29
C PRO A 165 -21.01 -21.85 13.41
N ASP A 166 -22.33 -21.63 13.31
CA ASP A 166 -23.04 -20.74 14.24
C ASP A 166 -22.89 -21.19 15.69
N THR A 167 -22.64 -20.21 16.55
CA THR A 167 -22.47 -20.45 17.98
C THR A 167 -23.79 -20.89 18.60
N GLN A 168 -23.84 -22.08 19.20
CA GLN A 168 -25.00 -22.47 20.01
C GLN A 168 -25.00 -21.68 21.33
N TYR A 169 -25.97 -20.77 21.50
CA TYR A 169 -26.15 -20.01 22.73
C TYR A 169 -26.72 -20.91 23.83
N THR A 170 -25.85 -21.38 24.73
CA THR A 170 -26.31 -21.94 26.00
C THR A 170 -26.23 -20.88 27.09
N LEU A 171 -27.23 -20.84 27.97
CA LEU A 171 -27.31 -19.87 29.08
C LEU A 171 -26.13 -19.98 30.06
N THR A 172 -25.45 -21.14 30.10
CA THR A 172 -24.38 -21.44 31.06
C THR A 172 -22.98 -21.26 30.48
N ARG A 173 -22.81 -21.32 29.14
CA ARG A 173 -21.53 -21.09 28.45
C ARG A 173 -21.78 -20.44 27.08
N PRO A 174 -21.85 -19.10 27.02
CA PRO A 174 -22.04 -18.42 25.76
C PRO A 174 -20.75 -18.53 24.92
N LYS A 175 -20.82 -19.30 23.84
CA LYS A 175 -19.75 -19.42 22.84
C LYS A 175 -19.70 -18.12 22.05
N ARG A 176 -18.76 -17.23 22.38
CA ARG A 176 -18.67 -15.86 21.85
C ARG A 176 -17.25 -15.50 21.44
N HIS A 177 -16.29 -16.38 21.74
CA HIS A 177 -14.88 -16.07 21.60
C HIS A 177 -14.48 -15.96 20.13
N GLY A 178 -14.87 -16.93 19.30
CA GLY A 178 -14.61 -16.90 17.86
C GLY A 178 -15.25 -15.71 17.14
N THR A 179 -16.47 -15.33 17.53
CA THR A 179 -17.13 -14.12 16.99
C THR A 179 -16.38 -12.83 17.35
N ARG A 180 -15.85 -12.72 18.58
CA ARG A 180 -15.01 -11.59 18.98
C ARG A 180 -13.69 -11.56 18.22
N CYS A 181 -13.04 -12.71 18.07
CA CYS A 181 -11.81 -12.85 17.27
C CYS A 181 -12.06 -12.46 15.81
N ALA A 182 -13.17 -12.91 15.21
CA ALA A 182 -13.56 -12.57 13.85
C ALA A 182 -13.79 -11.06 13.68
N GLY A 183 -14.42 -10.40 14.65
CA GLY A 183 -14.61 -8.95 14.65
C GLY A 183 -13.30 -8.16 14.61
N VAL A 184 -12.29 -8.57 15.38
CA VAL A 184 -10.96 -7.92 15.33
C VAL A 184 -10.33 -8.02 13.93
N VAL A 185 -10.53 -9.15 13.24
CA VAL A 185 -9.97 -9.38 11.90
C VAL A 185 -10.77 -8.66 10.83
N ALA A 186 -12.08 -8.87 10.76
CA ALA A 186 -12.90 -8.56 9.59
C ALA A 186 -14.27 -7.96 9.92
N ALA A 187 -14.42 -7.27 11.06
CA ALA A 187 -15.59 -6.41 11.26
C ALA A 187 -15.72 -5.40 10.10
N VAL A 188 -16.94 -5.22 9.61
CA VAL A 188 -17.25 -4.40 8.42
C VAL A 188 -17.03 -2.92 8.75
N ALA A 189 -16.41 -2.17 7.84
CA ALA A 189 -16.19 -0.74 8.02
C ALA A 189 -17.35 0.10 7.51
N ASN A 190 -17.63 1.22 8.17
CA ASN A 190 -18.60 2.24 7.76
C ASN A 190 -20.03 1.73 7.62
N ASN A 191 -20.42 0.75 8.43
CA ASN A 191 -21.80 0.24 8.50
C ASN A 191 -22.60 0.84 9.68
N GLY A 192 -21.94 1.63 10.54
CA GLY A 192 -22.57 2.25 11.71
C GLY A 192 -22.79 1.29 12.88
N VAL A 193 -22.16 0.12 12.84
CA VAL A 193 -22.24 -0.93 13.85
C VAL A 193 -20.87 -1.08 14.50
N CYS A 194 -20.83 -1.20 15.82
CA CYS A 194 -19.60 -1.51 16.56
C CYS A 194 -18.37 -0.70 16.09
N GLY A 195 -17.30 -1.38 15.65
CA GLY A 195 -16.02 -0.81 15.25
C GLY A 195 -15.63 -1.34 13.88
N VAL A 196 -14.33 -1.54 13.64
CA VAL A 196 -13.82 -2.04 12.36
C VAL A 196 -12.75 -3.12 12.55
N GLY A 197 -12.69 -4.07 11.62
CA GLY A 197 -11.64 -5.08 11.57
C GLY A 197 -10.37 -4.55 10.93
N VAL A 198 -9.21 -5.12 11.30
CA VAL A 198 -7.91 -4.81 10.65
C VAL A 198 -7.98 -4.98 9.13
N ALA A 199 -8.67 -6.03 8.69
CA ALA A 199 -8.87 -6.44 7.32
C ALA A 199 -10.37 -6.42 6.98
N TYR A 200 -11.03 -5.26 7.14
CA TYR A 200 -12.48 -5.08 7.01
C TYR A 200 -13.08 -5.37 5.62
N GLN A 201 -12.27 -5.71 4.60
CA GLN A 201 -12.74 -6.21 3.29
C GLN A 201 -12.26 -7.64 2.99
N ALA A 202 -11.62 -8.32 3.95
CA ALA A 202 -11.35 -9.74 3.86
C ALA A 202 -12.62 -10.55 4.06
N LYS A 203 -12.63 -11.75 3.50
CA LYS A 203 -13.64 -12.77 3.83
C LYS A 203 -13.25 -13.52 5.09
N ILE A 204 -14.24 -13.85 5.93
CA ILE A 204 -14.04 -14.45 7.24
C ILE A 204 -14.93 -15.68 7.42
N GLY A 205 -14.34 -16.78 7.87
CA GLY A 205 -15.06 -18.01 8.22
C GLY A 205 -14.79 -18.46 9.66
N GLY A 206 -15.65 -19.33 10.16
CA GLY A 206 -15.55 -19.92 11.49
C GLY A 206 -15.36 -21.42 11.40
N LYS A 207 -14.35 -21.95 12.09
CA LYS A 207 -14.12 -23.39 12.25
C LYS A 207 -14.35 -23.76 13.71
N TYR A 208 -15.53 -24.29 13.99
CA TYR A 208 -15.92 -24.61 15.36
C TYR A 208 -15.24 -25.92 15.80
N TYR A 209 -14.41 -25.87 16.86
CA TYR A 209 -13.64 -27.00 17.37
C TYR A 209 -13.99 -27.39 18.83
N PRO A 210 -14.04 -28.68 19.18
CA PRO A 210 -14.52 -29.15 20.49
C PRO A 210 -13.66 -28.80 21.72
N TYR A 211 -12.39 -28.44 21.55
CA TYR A 211 -11.41 -28.46 22.64
C TYR A 211 -10.61 -27.16 22.85
N ILE A 212 -11.02 -26.05 22.26
CA ILE A 212 -10.22 -24.81 22.32
C ILE A 212 -10.25 -24.16 23.73
N HIS A 213 -11.24 -24.49 24.57
CA HIS A 213 -11.24 -24.07 25.98
C HIS A 213 -10.17 -24.76 26.85
N SER A 214 -9.43 -25.74 26.33
CA SER A 214 -8.39 -26.48 27.07
C SER A 214 -6.97 -25.96 26.81
N PHE A 215 -6.78 -25.13 25.78
CA PHE A 215 -5.50 -24.49 25.52
C PHE A 215 -5.56 -23.05 25.99
N GLY A 216 -5.23 -22.85 27.27
CA GLY A 216 -4.84 -21.55 27.79
C GLY A 216 -3.57 -21.10 27.10
N LEU A 217 -3.69 -20.42 25.97
CA LEU A 217 -2.70 -19.46 25.50
C LEU A 217 -3.22 -18.08 25.89
N PHE A 218 -3.02 -17.74 27.16
CA PHE A 218 -2.58 -16.46 27.74
C PHE A 218 -2.51 -16.64 29.26
#